data_AF-A0A964ZW72-F1
#
_entry.id   AF-A0A964ZW72-F1
#
_cell.length_a   1.000
_cell.length_b   1.000
_cell.length_c   1.000
_cell.angle_alpha   90.00
_cell.angle_beta   90.00
_cell.angle_gamma   90.00
#
_symmetry.space_group_name_H-M   'P 1'
#
loop_
_entity.id
_entity.type
_entity.pdbx_description
1 polymer ?
#
loop_
_entity_poly.entity_id
_entity_poly.type
_entity_poly.pdbx_seq_one_letter_code
_entity_poly.pdbx_strand_id
1 'polypeptide(L)'
;MTRFRREMVFGIAIPFVYLVFELGFTHQLVSVLSGTASDEILKGLEFWGRVISGVGLGLLFFRLKMFLRLGELFRFSAFIVLGVAVMWNAQRELTDYLVRSAKPEDKQAAVALSLVAKYAGEGRLRLTSGEPVIWGPLDRAEKEIVMALFPAAALHTTNREAQLTQWVLEHGGYSAGIAATTDLEYNAYKNLIIPPIVIGISLFFALLNLSFVLSVIYRPRVPDEWLFV
;
A
#
# COMPACT_ATOMS: atom_id res chain seq x y z
N MET A 1 16.11 -25.49 22.04
CA MET A 1 14.83 -24.79 22.32
C MET A 1 13.71 -25.82 22.28
N THR A 2 12.85 -25.92 23.31
CA THR A 2 11.70 -26.85 23.31
C THR A 2 10.73 -26.49 22.17
N ARG A 3 10.09 -27.50 21.55
CA ARG A 3 9.12 -27.32 20.44
C ARG A 3 8.07 -26.23 20.74
N PHE A 4 7.55 -26.21 21.95
CA PHE A 4 6.58 -25.22 22.44
C PHE A 4 7.12 -23.78 22.40
N ARG A 5 8.29 -23.53 23.01
CA ARG A 5 8.96 -22.21 22.97
C ARG A 5 9.19 -21.72 21.54
N ARG A 6 9.52 -22.61 20.61
CA ARG A 6 9.70 -22.26 19.20
C ARG A 6 8.40 -21.82 18.53
N GLU A 7 7.32 -22.55 18.76
CA GLU A 7 6.00 -22.19 18.23
C GLU A 7 5.52 -20.86 18.82
N MET A 8 5.76 -20.57 20.10
CA MET A 8 5.44 -19.26 20.69
C MET A 8 6.25 -18.13 20.06
N VAL A 9 7.57 -18.28 19.93
CA VAL A 9 8.44 -17.19 19.45
C VAL A 9 8.21 -16.91 17.96
N PHE A 10 8.33 -17.93 17.11
CA PHE A 10 8.24 -17.74 15.65
C PHE A 10 6.82 -17.79 15.12
N GLY A 11 5.90 -18.45 15.84
CA GLY A 11 4.51 -18.60 15.42
C GLY A 11 3.59 -17.50 15.94
N ILE A 12 3.96 -16.80 17.02
CA ILE A 12 3.11 -15.76 17.64
C ILE A 12 3.91 -14.46 17.86
N ALA A 13 4.97 -14.47 18.67
CA ALA A 13 5.60 -13.24 19.13
C ALA A 13 6.19 -12.38 18.00
N ILE A 14 7.05 -12.97 17.15
CA ILE A 14 7.64 -12.27 16.00
C ILE A 14 6.58 -11.73 15.03
N PRO A 15 5.60 -12.54 14.57
CA PRO A 15 4.55 -12.05 13.68
C PRO A 15 3.64 -11.01 14.34
N PHE A 16 3.38 -11.11 15.64
CA PHE A 16 2.64 -10.07 16.36
C PHE A 16 3.39 -8.74 16.37
N VAL A 17 4.70 -8.75 16.64
CA VAL A 17 5.55 -7.55 16.54
C VAL A 17 5.49 -6.98 15.12
N TYR A 18 5.62 -7.83 14.10
CA TYR A 18 5.47 -7.42 12.70
C TYR A 18 4.11 -6.74 12.44
N LEU A 19 2.99 -7.31 12.91
CA LEU A 19 1.66 -6.72 12.74
C LEU A 19 1.52 -5.34 13.39
N VAL A 20 2.12 -5.13 14.56
CA VAL A 20 2.11 -3.80 15.21
C VAL A 20 2.81 -2.76 14.33
N PHE A 21 3.98 -3.11 13.78
CA PHE A 21 4.69 -2.23 12.84
C PHE A 21 3.91 -2.00 11.55
N GLU A 22 3.30 -3.04 11.00
CA GLU A 22 2.48 -2.97 9.78
C GLU A 22 1.31 -2.02 9.94
N LEU A 23 0.53 -2.16 11.03
CA LEU A 23 -0.62 -1.30 11.30
C LEU A 23 -0.21 0.16 11.52
N GLY A 24 0.89 0.39 12.23
CA GLY A 24 1.46 1.73 12.40
C GLY A 24 1.91 2.34 11.07
N PHE A 25 2.54 1.56 10.22
CA PHE A 25 2.94 1.98 8.88
C PHE A 25 1.73 2.30 8.00
N THR A 26 0.70 1.45 7.97
CA THR A 26 -0.54 1.72 7.21
C THR A 26 -1.20 3.02 7.66
N HIS A 27 -1.27 3.27 8.97
CA HIS A 27 -1.80 4.53 9.50
C HIS A 27 -0.98 5.74 9.05
N GLN A 28 0.35 5.67 9.19
CA GLN A 28 1.24 6.75 8.78
C GLN A 28 1.14 7.02 7.27
N LEU A 29 1.04 5.96 6.48
CA LEU A 29 0.91 6.02 5.04
C LEU A 29 -0.34 6.81 4.64
N VAL A 30 -1.51 6.50 5.21
CA VAL A 30 -2.76 7.25 4.94
C VAL A 30 -2.62 8.73 5.31
N SER A 31 -2.02 9.02 6.48
CA SER A 31 -1.83 10.40 6.96
C SER A 31 -0.86 11.23 6.11
N VAL A 32 0.10 10.57 5.45
CA VAL A 32 1.09 11.22 4.58
C VAL A 32 0.48 11.57 3.23
N LEU A 33 -0.33 10.68 2.68
CA LEU A 33 -0.94 10.82 1.36
C LEU A 33 -2.09 11.83 1.30
N SER A 34 -2.66 12.13 2.45
CA SER A 34 -3.66 13.18 2.59
C SER A 34 -3.07 14.59 2.63
N GLY A 35 -1.77 14.70 2.93
CA GLY A 35 -1.03 15.95 2.80
C GLY A 35 -0.56 16.18 1.37
N THR A 36 -0.02 17.36 1.10
CA THR A 36 0.85 17.58 -0.07
C THR A 36 2.16 16.82 0.18
N ALA A 37 2.17 15.51 -0.07
CA ALA A 37 3.33 14.67 0.12
C ALA A 37 4.45 15.14 -0.81
N SER A 38 5.60 15.52 -0.24
CA SER A 38 6.79 15.79 -1.05
C SER A 38 7.32 14.49 -1.67
N ASP A 39 7.99 14.60 -2.81
CA ASP A 39 8.63 13.45 -3.48
C ASP A 39 9.58 12.68 -2.57
N GLU A 40 10.21 13.34 -1.59
CA GLU A 40 11.08 12.72 -0.61
C GLU A 40 10.31 11.78 0.33
N ILE A 41 9.17 12.24 0.84
CA ILE A 41 8.33 11.43 1.73
C ILE A 41 7.79 10.22 0.96
N LEU A 42 7.38 10.41 -0.29
CA LEU A 42 6.88 9.32 -1.12
C LEU A 42 7.96 8.25 -1.40
N LYS A 43 9.21 8.66 -1.67
CA LYS A 43 10.34 7.74 -1.80
C LYS A 43 10.60 6.97 -0.51
N GLY A 44 10.51 7.64 0.64
CA GLY A 44 10.61 6.99 1.95
C GLY A 44 9.50 5.96 2.15
N LEU A 45 8.28 6.28 1.71
CA LEU A 45 7.14 5.38 1.78
C LEU A 45 7.30 4.16 0.86
N GLU A 46 7.77 4.36 -0.37
CA GLU A 46 8.10 3.29 -1.31
C GLU A 46 9.18 2.36 -0.73
N PHE A 47 10.19 2.93 -0.10
CA PHE A 47 11.25 2.18 0.57
C PHE A 47 10.71 1.31 1.72
N TRP A 48 10.03 1.93 2.68
CA TRP A 48 9.52 1.23 3.86
C TRP A 48 8.42 0.23 3.50
N GLY A 49 7.56 0.57 2.54
CA GLY A 49 6.52 -0.31 2.02
C GLY A 49 7.09 -1.62 1.47
N ARG A 50 8.20 -1.54 0.71
CA ARG A 50 8.93 -2.72 0.19
C ARG A 50 9.54 -3.55 1.30
N VAL A 51 10.21 -2.89 2.25
CA VAL A 51 10.88 -3.57 3.38
C VAL A 51 9.87 -4.30 4.24
N ILE A 52 8.81 -3.62 4.65
CA ILE A 52 7.78 -4.14 5.55
C ILE A 52 7.01 -5.29 4.87
N SER A 53 6.54 -5.09 3.63
CA SER A 53 5.90 -6.16 2.84
C SER A 53 6.85 -7.35 2.63
N GLY A 54 8.14 -7.09 2.44
CA GLY A 54 9.18 -8.10 2.29
C GLY A 54 9.44 -8.92 3.54
N VAL A 55 9.42 -8.30 4.73
CA VAL A 55 9.43 -8.99 6.02
C VAL A 55 8.20 -9.89 6.13
N GLY A 56 7.01 -9.39 5.78
CA GLY A 56 5.77 -10.15 5.76
C GLY A 56 5.85 -11.40 4.88
N LEU A 57 6.42 -11.28 3.68
CA LEU A 57 6.68 -12.40 2.77
C LEU A 57 7.75 -13.36 3.31
N GLY A 58 8.81 -12.84 3.94
CA GLY A 58 9.84 -13.67 4.57
C GLY A 58 9.31 -14.52 5.71
N LEU A 59 8.42 -13.95 6.54
CA LEU A 59 7.71 -14.70 7.59
C LEU A 59 6.83 -15.82 7.00
N LEU A 60 6.19 -15.57 5.86
CA LEU A 60 5.43 -16.58 5.13
C LEU A 60 6.33 -17.72 4.65
N PHE A 61 7.46 -17.42 3.99
CA PHE A 61 8.38 -18.45 3.52
C PHE A 61 8.96 -19.29 4.65
N PHE A 62 9.34 -18.65 5.77
CA PHE A 62 9.81 -19.37 6.95
C PHE A 62 8.77 -20.34 7.50
N ARG A 63 7.49 -19.94 7.51
CA ARG A 63 6.38 -20.76 8.00
C ARG A 63 6.01 -21.91 7.08
N LEU A 64 6.02 -21.68 5.76
CA LEU A 64 5.76 -22.72 4.77
C LEU A 64 6.85 -23.80 4.72
N LYS A 65 7.88 -23.70 5.58
CA LYS A 65 9.00 -24.63 5.69
C LYS A 65 9.64 -24.91 4.32
N MET A 66 9.76 -23.86 3.50
CA MET A 66 10.42 -23.98 2.21
C MET A 66 11.81 -24.61 2.41
N PHE A 67 12.19 -25.53 1.51
CA PHE A 67 13.22 -26.55 1.75
C PHE A 67 14.63 -25.98 1.93
N LEU A 68 14.97 -25.49 3.12
CA LEU A 68 16.31 -25.10 3.52
C LEU A 68 16.77 -25.95 4.71
N ARG A 69 17.84 -26.74 4.50
CA ARG A 69 18.54 -27.49 5.55
C ARG A 69 19.55 -26.60 6.28
N LEU A 70 19.04 -25.58 6.99
CA LEU A 70 19.82 -24.64 7.80
C LEU A 70 19.36 -24.69 9.26
N GLY A 71 20.22 -24.24 10.18
CA GLY A 71 19.80 -23.97 11.56
C GLY A 71 18.66 -22.95 11.60
N GLU A 72 17.76 -23.06 12.57
CA GLU A 72 16.48 -22.33 12.54
C GLU A 72 16.64 -20.80 12.45
N LEU A 73 17.60 -20.22 13.16
CA LEU A 73 17.88 -18.78 13.13
C LEU A 73 18.45 -18.33 11.77
N PHE A 74 19.37 -19.11 11.19
CA PHE A 74 19.91 -18.83 9.87
C PHE A 74 18.84 -18.98 8.80
N ARG A 75 17.99 -19.99 8.91
CA ARG A 75 16.84 -20.17 8.01
C ARG A 75 15.86 -19.01 8.11
N PHE A 76 15.53 -18.57 9.32
CA PHE A 76 14.68 -17.42 9.56
C PHE A 76 15.26 -16.17 8.89
N SER A 77 16.52 -15.85 9.18
CA SER A 77 17.21 -14.69 8.63
C SER A 77 17.29 -14.75 7.10
N ALA A 78 17.61 -15.92 6.54
CA ALA A 78 17.67 -16.13 5.10
C ALA A 78 16.31 -15.88 4.44
N PHE A 79 15.19 -16.30 5.04
CA PHE A 79 13.87 -16.03 4.49
C PHE A 79 13.44 -14.57 4.63
N ILE A 80 13.82 -13.87 5.70
CA ILE A 80 13.59 -12.43 5.79
C ILE A 80 14.35 -11.71 4.66
N VAL A 81 15.64 -12.00 4.48
CA VAL A 81 16.46 -11.40 3.41
C VAL A 81 15.86 -11.73 2.04
N LEU A 82 15.49 -12.99 1.81
CA LEU A 82 14.85 -13.42 0.57
C LEU A 82 13.52 -12.71 0.33
N GLY A 83 12.66 -12.63 1.34
CA GLY A 83 11.37 -11.95 1.25
C GLY A 83 11.52 -10.48 0.90
N VAL A 84 12.45 -9.76 1.55
CA VAL A 84 12.78 -8.37 1.22
C VAL A 84 13.35 -8.23 -0.18
N ALA A 85 14.29 -9.08 -0.58
CA ALA A 85 14.88 -9.05 -1.92
C ALA A 85 13.83 -9.31 -3.03
N VAL A 86 12.94 -10.29 -2.82
CA VAL A 86 11.84 -10.58 -3.74
C VAL A 86 10.90 -9.39 -3.82
N MET A 87 10.46 -8.85 -2.68
CA MET A 87 9.50 -7.75 -2.65
C MET A 87 10.07 -6.46 -3.24
N TRP A 88 11.35 -6.21 -3.02
CA TRP A 88 12.05 -5.08 -3.61
C TRP A 88 11.97 -5.10 -5.13
N ASN A 89 12.26 -6.24 -5.74
CA ASN A 89 12.22 -6.39 -7.19
C ASN A 89 10.78 -6.44 -7.71
N ALA A 90 9.89 -7.18 -7.04
CA ALA A 90 8.50 -7.34 -7.48
C ALA A 90 7.74 -6.02 -7.45
N GLN A 91 7.80 -5.24 -6.36
CA GLN A 91 7.10 -3.95 -6.29
C GLN A 91 7.71 -2.91 -7.22
N ARG A 92 9.04 -2.90 -7.39
CA ARG A 92 9.71 -2.02 -8.36
C ARG A 92 9.26 -2.32 -9.78
N GLU A 93 9.36 -3.58 -10.20
CA GLU A 93 9.00 -3.98 -11.55
C GLU A 93 7.50 -3.77 -11.80
N LEU A 94 6.64 -4.10 -10.84
CA LEU A 94 5.19 -3.85 -10.95
C LEU A 94 4.90 -2.36 -11.17
N THR A 95 5.50 -1.49 -10.36
CA THR A 95 5.30 -0.05 -10.48
C THR A 95 5.80 0.45 -11.82
N ASP A 96 7.04 0.11 -12.18
CA ASP A 96 7.66 0.54 -13.43
C ASP A 96 6.87 0.04 -14.65
N TYR A 97 6.41 -1.21 -14.62
CA TYR A 97 5.57 -1.80 -15.66
C TYR A 97 4.26 -1.04 -15.82
N LEU A 98 3.58 -0.72 -14.71
CA LEU A 98 2.32 0.04 -14.75
C LEU A 98 2.53 1.44 -15.31
N VAL A 99 3.60 2.15 -14.91
CA VAL A 99 3.90 3.49 -15.46
C VAL A 99 4.28 3.42 -16.94
N ARG A 100 5.04 2.41 -17.37
CA ARG A 100 5.41 2.23 -18.78
C ARG A 100 4.21 1.87 -19.67
N SER A 101 3.28 1.09 -19.14
CA SER A 101 2.08 0.63 -19.87
C SER A 101 0.96 1.67 -19.89
N ALA A 102 1.02 2.69 -19.03
CA ALA A 102 0.01 3.74 -18.96
C ALA A 102 0.02 4.64 -20.20
N LYS A 103 -1.18 4.98 -20.67
CA LYS A 103 -1.37 5.86 -21.82
C LYS A 103 -0.92 7.29 -21.51
N PRO A 104 -0.47 8.08 -22.51
CA PRO A 104 -0.09 9.48 -22.30
C PRO A 104 -1.20 10.31 -21.65
N GLU A 105 -2.46 10.08 -22.04
CA GLU A 105 -3.61 10.82 -21.51
C GLU A 105 -3.84 10.54 -20.02
N ASP A 106 -3.53 9.32 -19.56
CA ASP A 106 -3.66 8.95 -18.15
C ASP A 106 -2.56 9.62 -17.30
N LYS A 107 -1.38 9.82 -17.88
CA LYS A 107 -0.27 10.52 -17.21
C LYS A 107 -0.54 12.02 -17.09
N GLN A 108 -1.14 12.63 -18.11
CA GLN A 108 -1.62 14.01 -18.06
C GLN A 108 -2.75 14.19 -17.05
N ALA A 109 -3.71 13.25 -17.05
CA ALA A 109 -4.79 13.24 -16.06
C ALA A 109 -4.25 13.14 -14.62
N ALA A 110 -3.18 12.38 -14.39
CA ALA A 110 -2.56 12.27 -13.07
C ALA A 110 -1.99 13.61 -12.57
N VAL A 111 -1.43 14.45 -13.45
CA VAL A 111 -0.98 15.80 -13.09
C VAL A 111 -2.19 16.64 -12.63
N ALA A 112 -3.25 16.68 -13.43
CA ALA A 112 -4.47 17.42 -13.07
C ALA A 112 -5.09 16.92 -11.75
N LEU A 113 -5.18 15.61 -11.57
CA LEU A 113 -5.72 14.98 -10.36
C LEU A 113 -4.90 15.28 -9.11
N SER A 114 -3.57 15.35 -9.23
CA SER A 114 -2.70 15.72 -8.11
C SER A 114 -2.97 17.13 -7.58
N LEU A 115 -3.37 18.06 -8.45
CA LEU A 115 -3.70 19.44 -8.08
C LEU A 115 -5.04 19.55 -7.37
N VAL A 116 -6.00 18.69 -7.73
CA VAL A 116 -7.37 18.78 -7.23
C VAL A 116 -7.68 17.81 -6.07
N ALA A 117 -6.78 16.87 -5.77
CA ALA A 117 -6.96 15.82 -4.75
C ALA A 117 -7.38 16.37 -3.37
N LYS A 118 -6.75 17.47 -2.93
CA LYS A 118 -7.07 18.11 -1.66
C LYS A 118 -8.54 18.57 -1.59
N TYR A 119 -9.07 19.11 -2.68
CA TYR A 119 -10.46 19.57 -2.72
C TYR A 119 -11.46 18.42 -2.71
N ALA A 120 -11.05 17.22 -3.14
CA ALA A 120 -11.85 16.01 -3.01
C ALA A 120 -12.10 15.68 -1.53
N GLY A 121 -11.03 15.65 -0.73
CA GLY A 121 -11.16 15.43 0.72
C GLY A 121 -11.87 16.56 1.46
N GLU A 122 -11.84 17.79 0.95
CA GLU A 122 -12.65 18.88 1.50
C GLU A 122 -14.14 18.78 1.13
N GLY A 123 -14.54 17.82 0.30
CA GLY A 123 -15.92 17.69 -0.18
C GLY A 123 -16.35 18.80 -1.15
N ARG A 124 -15.38 19.46 -1.80
CA ARG A 124 -15.61 20.64 -2.64
C ARG A 124 -15.72 20.31 -4.13
N LEU A 125 -15.32 19.10 -4.53
CA LEU A 125 -15.46 18.65 -5.90
C LEU A 125 -16.90 18.23 -6.22
N ARG A 126 -17.38 18.67 -7.37
CA ARG A 126 -18.69 18.32 -7.93
C ARG A 126 -18.54 17.71 -9.31
N LEU A 127 -19.30 16.67 -9.60
CA LEU A 127 -19.42 16.11 -10.94
C LEU A 127 -20.00 17.15 -11.91
N THR A 128 -19.80 16.94 -13.21
CA THR A 128 -20.34 17.78 -14.28
C THR A 128 -21.88 17.78 -14.25
N SER A 129 -22.49 16.74 -13.68
CA SER A 129 -23.94 16.66 -13.39
C SER A 129 -24.40 17.58 -12.25
N GLY A 130 -23.48 18.21 -11.50
CA GLY A 130 -23.75 19.07 -10.35
C GLY A 130 -23.78 18.35 -8.99
N GLU A 131 -23.76 17.01 -9.00
CA GLU A 131 -23.72 16.19 -7.80
C GLU A 131 -22.35 16.28 -7.10
N PRO A 132 -22.29 16.29 -5.76
CA PRO A 132 -21.01 16.22 -5.06
C PRO A 132 -20.33 14.88 -5.33
N VAL A 133 -19.00 14.92 -5.49
CA VAL A 133 -18.19 13.69 -5.64
C VAL A 133 -18.27 12.84 -4.38
N ILE A 134 -18.43 13.48 -3.22
CA ILE A 134 -18.51 12.80 -1.92
C ILE A 134 -19.71 13.34 -1.14
N TRP A 135 -20.48 12.40 -0.61
CA TRP A 135 -21.69 12.69 0.14
C TRP A 135 -21.41 12.71 1.64
N GLY A 136 -21.96 13.70 2.34
CA GLY A 136 -21.94 13.80 3.80
C GLY A 136 -20.69 14.47 4.38
N PRO A 137 -20.75 14.85 5.67
CA PRO A 137 -19.60 15.39 6.37
C PRO A 137 -18.59 14.27 6.63
N LEU A 138 -17.39 14.40 6.07
CA LEU A 138 -16.29 13.49 6.36
C LEU A 138 -15.62 13.83 7.69
N ASP A 139 -15.33 12.83 8.49
CA ASP A 139 -14.43 12.96 9.63
C ASP A 139 -12.97 13.16 9.18
N ARG A 140 -12.05 13.39 10.12
CA ARG A 140 -10.65 13.64 9.75
C ARG A 140 -10.02 12.46 9.02
N ALA A 141 -10.22 11.23 9.48
CA ALA A 141 -9.59 10.05 8.90
C ALA A 141 -10.16 9.76 7.50
N GLU A 142 -11.47 9.93 7.32
CA GLU A 142 -12.15 9.77 6.04
C GLU A 142 -11.64 10.77 5.01
N LYS A 143 -11.43 12.04 5.40
CA LYS A 143 -10.81 13.05 4.53
C LYS A 143 -9.42 12.60 4.07
N GLU A 144 -8.63 12.05 4.99
CA GLU A 144 -7.27 11.64 4.68
C GLU A 144 -7.24 10.46 3.69
N ILE A 145 -8.10 9.46 3.90
CA ILE A 145 -8.28 8.31 3.01
C ILE A 145 -8.75 8.77 1.62
N VAL A 146 -9.73 9.68 1.58
CA VAL A 146 -10.24 10.23 0.33
C VAL A 146 -9.15 10.93 -0.44
N MET A 147 -8.39 11.84 0.17
CA MET A 147 -7.33 12.58 -0.54
C MET A 147 -6.28 11.62 -1.09
N ALA A 148 -5.94 10.58 -0.34
CA ALA A 148 -4.97 9.57 -0.73
C ALA A 148 -5.41 8.70 -1.93
N LEU A 149 -6.69 8.31 -1.96
CA LEU A 149 -7.22 7.32 -2.92
C LEU A 149 -7.97 7.96 -4.09
N PHE A 150 -8.49 9.17 -3.92
CA PHE A 150 -9.29 9.86 -4.92
C PHE A 150 -8.59 9.99 -6.28
N PRO A 151 -7.30 10.40 -6.38
CA PRO A 151 -6.64 10.49 -7.68
C PRO A 151 -6.64 9.16 -8.44
N ALA A 152 -6.33 8.06 -7.76
CA ALA A 152 -6.36 6.73 -8.36
C ALA A 152 -7.78 6.31 -8.77
N ALA A 153 -8.79 6.60 -7.94
CA ALA A 153 -10.19 6.28 -8.23
C ALA A 153 -10.76 7.12 -9.38
N ALA A 154 -10.37 8.40 -9.48
CA ALA A 154 -10.88 9.35 -10.46
C ALA A 154 -10.25 9.19 -11.85
N LEU A 155 -9.11 8.48 -11.95
CA LEU A 155 -8.34 8.31 -13.18
C LEU A 155 -9.14 7.69 -14.34
N HIS A 156 -10.12 6.83 -14.04
CA HIS A 156 -10.92 6.11 -15.04
C HIS A 156 -12.40 6.53 -15.06
N THR A 157 -12.71 7.76 -14.64
CA THR A 157 -14.08 8.28 -14.63
C THR A 157 -14.65 8.52 -16.03
N THR A 158 -15.97 8.38 -16.16
CA THR A 158 -16.68 8.71 -17.41
C THR A 158 -16.62 10.21 -17.67
N ASN A 159 -16.41 10.62 -18.93
CA ASN A 159 -16.25 12.02 -19.33
C ASN A 159 -15.11 12.75 -18.59
N ARG A 160 -14.04 12.00 -18.27
CA ARG A 160 -12.87 12.44 -17.49
C ARG A 160 -12.32 13.79 -17.93
N GLU A 161 -12.11 14.01 -19.23
CA GLU A 161 -11.45 15.22 -19.72
C GLU A 161 -12.23 16.48 -19.37
N ALA A 162 -13.55 16.47 -19.60
CA ALA A 162 -14.43 17.58 -19.24
C ALA A 162 -14.45 17.78 -17.71
N GLN A 163 -14.54 16.68 -16.96
CA GLN A 163 -14.58 16.71 -15.50
C GLN A 163 -13.29 17.27 -14.88
N LEU A 164 -12.13 16.81 -15.35
CA LEU A 164 -10.82 17.28 -14.89
C LEU A 164 -10.61 18.76 -15.25
N THR A 165 -10.96 19.14 -16.47
CA THR A 165 -10.86 20.54 -16.92
C THR A 165 -11.69 21.44 -16.02
N GLN A 166 -12.93 21.06 -15.70
CA GLN A 166 -13.79 21.80 -14.78
C GLN A 166 -13.14 21.93 -13.39
N TRP A 167 -12.74 20.83 -12.75
CA TRP A 167 -12.14 20.88 -11.42
C TRP A 167 -10.87 21.72 -11.36
N VAL A 168 -10.04 21.61 -12.39
CA VAL A 168 -8.79 22.35 -12.49
C VAL A 168 -9.03 23.85 -12.69
N LEU A 169 -10.03 24.25 -13.48
CA LEU A 169 -10.42 25.65 -13.63
C LEU A 169 -11.02 26.24 -12.36
N GLU A 170 -11.88 25.47 -11.68
CA GLU A 170 -12.57 25.93 -10.46
C GLU A 170 -11.65 25.99 -9.24
N HIS A 171 -10.69 25.06 -9.12
CA HIS A 171 -9.93 24.84 -7.89
C HIS A 171 -8.42 24.70 -8.10
N GLY A 172 -7.98 24.27 -9.28
CA GLY A 172 -6.61 23.82 -9.56
C GLY A 172 -5.61 24.89 -9.95
N GLY A 173 -6.00 26.17 -10.01
CA GLY A 173 -5.05 27.27 -10.27
C GLY A 173 -4.20 27.05 -11.53
N TYR A 174 -4.80 26.57 -12.62
CA TYR A 174 -4.07 26.26 -13.84
C TYR A 174 -4.11 27.46 -14.79
N SER A 175 -2.98 28.12 -14.99
CA SER A 175 -2.78 28.90 -16.20
C SER A 175 -2.58 27.90 -17.35
N ALA A 176 -3.50 27.89 -18.31
CA ALA A 176 -3.34 27.16 -19.56
C ALA A 176 -1.96 27.46 -20.16
N GLY A 177 -1.06 26.48 -20.20
CA GLY A 177 0.26 26.67 -20.80
C GLY A 177 1.46 25.93 -20.20
N ILE A 178 1.32 25.16 -19.11
CA ILE A 178 2.41 24.24 -18.74
C ILE A 178 2.39 23.09 -19.75
N ALA A 179 3.29 23.15 -20.74
CA ALA A 179 3.74 21.97 -21.44
C ALA A 179 4.35 21.05 -20.37
N ALA A 180 3.56 20.11 -19.86
CA ALA A 180 4.04 19.17 -18.87
C ALA A 180 5.19 18.39 -19.52
N THR A 181 6.36 18.43 -18.89
CA THR A 181 7.49 17.64 -19.37
C THR A 181 7.13 16.16 -19.21
N THR A 182 7.67 15.31 -20.08
CA THR A 182 7.48 13.85 -19.98
C THR A 182 7.81 13.31 -18.59
N ASP A 183 8.78 13.93 -17.91
CA ASP A 183 9.21 13.56 -16.56
C ASP A 183 8.18 13.96 -15.49
N LEU A 184 7.52 15.11 -15.64
CA LEU A 184 6.47 15.56 -14.73
C LEU A 184 5.25 14.63 -14.80
N GLU A 185 4.82 14.31 -16.02
CA GLU A 185 3.71 13.39 -16.26
C GLU A 185 4.01 11.98 -15.74
N TYR A 186 5.23 11.49 -15.98
CA TYR A 186 5.70 10.21 -15.47
C TYR A 186 5.66 10.16 -13.94
N ASN A 187 6.22 11.18 -13.28
CA ASN A 187 6.27 11.24 -11.82
C ASN A 187 4.88 11.43 -11.20
N ALA A 188 4.03 12.27 -11.78
CA ALA A 188 2.67 12.45 -11.29
C ALA A 188 1.86 11.14 -11.34
N TYR A 189 1.97 10.40 -12.45
CA TYR A 189 1.33 9.09 -12.57
C TYR A 189 1.89 8.08 -11.57
N LYS A 190 3.21 8.02 -11.43
CA LYS A 190 3.89 7.16 -10.45
C LYS A 190 3.43 7.48 -9.03
N ASN A 191 3.34 8.76 -8.67
CA ASN A 191 2.92 9.23 -7.35
C ASN A 191 1.45 8.92 -7.06
N LEU A 192 0.63 8.81 -8.09
CA LEU A 192 -0.78 8.44 -7.99
C LEU A 192 -0.97 6.93 -7.75
N ILE A 193 -0.16 6.08 -8.37
CA ILE A 193 -0.33 4.61 -8.28
C ILE A 193 0.46 3.94 -7.14
N ILE A 194 1.61 4.47 -6.74
CA ILE A 194 2.44 3.89 -5.67
C ILE A 194 1.65 3.70 -4.38
N PRO A 195 0.94 4.73 -3.88
CA PRO A 195 0.31 4.62 -2.59
C PRO A 195 -0.72 3.49 -2.45
N PRO A 196 -1.71 3.33 -3.35
CA PRO A 196 -2.65 2.22 -3.26
C PRO A 196 -1.96 0.86 -3.46
N ILE A 197 -0.91 0.76 -4.27
CA ILE A 197 -0.14 -0.48 -4.43
C ILE A 197 0.55 -0.86 -3.11
N VAL A 198 1.24 0.09 -2.49
CA VAL A 198 1.94 -0.15 -1.22
C VAL A 198 0.95 -0.53 -0.13
N ILE A 199 -0.19 0.17 -0.01
CA ILE A 199 -1.28 -0.18 0.92
C ILE A 199 -1.76 -1.60 0.68
N GLY A 200 -2.12 -1.91 -0.57
CA GLY A 200 -2.73 -3.19 -0.92
C GLY A 200 -1.82 -4.36 -0.60
N ILE A 201 -0.53 -4.27 -0.95
CA ILE A 201 0.43 -5.34 -0.70
C ILE A 201 0.76 -5.45 0.79
N SER A 202 0.97 -4.33 1.47
CA SER A 202 1.19 -4.25 2.92
C SER A 202 0.04 -4.93 3.68
N LEU A 203 -1.20 -4.50 3.43
CA LEU A 203 -2.40 -5.05 4.07
C LEU A 203 -2.60 -6.53 3.76
N PHE A 204 -2.30 -6.98 2.54
CA PHE A 204 -2.38 -8.39 2.17
C PHE A 204 -1.46 -9.26 3.06
N PHE A 205 -0.20 -8.87 3.24
CA PHE A 205 0.73 -9.62 4.10
C PHE A 205 0.40 -9.48 5.58
N ALA A 206 -0.15 -8.34 6.01
CA ALA A 206 -0.71 -8.16 7.35
C ALA A 206 -1.79 -9.21 7.63
N LEU A 207 -2.80 -9.30 6.76
CA LEU A 207 -3.93 -10.22 6.92
C LEU A 207 -3.52 -11.68 6.86
N LEU A 208 -2.57 -12.03 5.98
CA LEU A 208 -2.01 -13.37 5.95
C LEU A 208 -1.29 -13.72 7.25
N ASN A 209 -0.40 -12.86 7.74
CA ASN A 209 0.33 -13.12 8.98
C ASN A 209 -0.57 -13.13 10.20
N LEU A 210 -1.62 -12.30 10.23
CA LEU A 210 -2.66 -12.35 11.25
C LEU A 210 -3.40 -13.69 11.22
N SER A 211 -3.83 -14.14 10.03
CA SER A 211 -4.48 -15.44 9.85
C SER A 211 -3.59 -16.58 10.37
N PHE A 212 -2.28 -16.51 10.13
CA PHE A 212 -1.35 -17.49 10.67
C PHE A 212 -1.23 -17.43 12.19
N VAL A 213 -1.14 -16.24 12.80
CA VAL A 213 -1.16 -16.10 14.27
C VAL A 213 -2.41 -16.72 14.86
N LEU A 214 -3.58 -16.40 14.28
CA LEU A 214 -4.86 -16.97 14.73
C LEU A 214 -4.87 -18.49 14.59
N SER A 215 -4.39 -19.05 13.48
CA SER A 215 -4.32 -20.51 13.31
C SER A 215 -3.43 -21.21 14.35
N VAL A 216 -2.36 -20.57 14.82
CA VAL A 216 -1.49 -21.13 15.87
C VAL A 216 -2.20 -21.08 17.23
N ILE A 217 -2.93 -20.01 17.51
CA ILE A 217 -3.70 -19.82 18.75
C ILE A 217 -4.85 -20.83 18.83
N TYR A 218 -5.61 -20.99 17.74
CA TYR A 218 -6.80 -21.85 17.69
C TYR A 218 -6.50 -23.32 17.37
N ARG A 219 -5.22 -23.69 17.14
CA ARG A 219 -4.87 -25.09 16.89
C ARG A 219 -5.23 -25.93 18.12
N PRO A 220 -6.13 -26.92 18.01
CA PRO A 220 -6.43 -27.79 19.13
C PRO A 220 -5.15 -28.52 19.54
N ARG A 221 -4.75 -28.33 20.81
CA ARG A 221 -3.68 -29.13 21.43
C ARG A 221 -4.28 -30.49 21.72
N VAL A 222 -4.22 -31.40 20.75
CA VAL A 222 -4.49 -32.81 21.03
C VAL A 222 -3.42 -33.24 22.04
N PRO A 223 -3.80 -33.70 23.25
CA PRO A 223 -2.83 -34.23 24.21
C PRO A 223 -2.13 -35.43 23.56
N ASP A 224 -0.80 -35.50 23.67
CA ASP A 224 0.02 -36.60 23.13
C ASP A 224 -0.36 -37.98 23.70
N GLU A 225 -1.24 -38.02 24.71
CA GLU A 225 -1.77 -39.21 25.39
C GLU A 225 -2.71 -40.06 24.51
N TRP A 226 -3.21 -39.52 23.38
CA TRP A 226 -4.14 -40.24 22.48
C TRP A 226 -3.46 -40.91 21.27
N LEU A 227 -2.13 -40.86 21.18
CA LEU A 227 -1.36 -41.48 20.08
C LEU A 227 -0.80 -42.88 20.41
N PHE A 228 -1.15 -43.43 21.59
CA PHE A 228 -0.79 -44.77 22.02
C PHE A 228 -2.03 -45.57 22.43
N VAL A 229 -2.95 -45.80 21.49
CA VAL A 229 -3.94 -46.90 21.56
C VAL A 229 -4.03 -47.55 20.20
#